data_AF-A0A2N6AA06-F1
#
_entry.id   AF-A0A2N6AA06-F1
#
_cell.length_a   1.000
_cell.length_b   1.000
_cell.length_c   1.000
_cell.angle_alpha   90.00
_cell.angle_beta   90.00
_cell.angle_gamma   90.00
#
_symmetry.space_group_name_H-M   'P 1'
#
loop_
_entity.id
_entity.type
_entity.pdbx_description
1 polymer ?
#
loop_
_entity_poly.entity_id
_entity_poly.type
_entity_poly.pdbx_seq_one_letter_code
_entity_poly.pdbx_strand_id
1 'polypeptide(L)'
;MKKVIQILIIIILVLILSLIIIAVFNPFNLRTKMIASMINSYLSSTIEGYEPLDTSIDSSGIYKDNAGVTVDKNPMLNEEQEKVLESYGVDVSQLPSSVSSEMKDCLVEKVGTSRAQEIVNGATPSAMEIFKAKSCLN
;
A
#
# COMPACT_ATOMS: atom_id res chain seq x y z
N MET A 1 17.63 -16.19 37.46
CA MET A 1 16.34 -16.35 36.76
C MET A 1 15.48 -15.08 36.79
N LYS A 2 15.14 -14.49 37.95
CA LYS A 2 14.33 -13.25 38.03
C LYS A 2 14.87 -12.07 37.20
N LYS A 3 16.19 -11.82 37.25
CA LYS A 3 16.84 -10.75 36.45
C LYS A 3 16.80 -11.00 34.94
N VAL A 4 16.85 -12.26 34.50
CA VAL A 4 16.80 -12.63 33.07
C VAL A 4 15.40 -12.40 32.52
N ILE A 5 14.37 -12.82 33.27
CA ILE A 5 12.96 -12.57 32.90
C ILE A 5 12.68 -11.07 32.82
N GLN A 6 13.17 -10.29 33.79
CA GLN A 6 13.01 -8.84 33.80
C GLN A 6 13.66 -8.16 32.59
N ILE A 7 14.87 -8.57 32.20
CA ILE A 7 15.55 -8.07 30.98
C ILE A 7 14.74 -8.42 29.73
N LEU A 8 14.22 -9.65 29.63
CA LEU A 8 13.45 -10.11 28.48
C LEU A 8 12.14 -9.32 28.31
N ILE A 9 11.44 -9.03 29.41
CA ILE A 9 10.23 -8.19 29.41
C ILE A 9 10.55 -6.76 28.94
N ILE A 10 11.66 -6.17 29.41
CA ILE A 10 12.08 -4.82 28.98
C ILE A 10 12.37 -4.81 27.48
N ILE A 11 13.07 -5.82 26.95
CA ILE A 11 13.36 -5.93 25.52
C ILE A 11 12.07 -6.03 24.71
N ILE A 12 11.10 -6.86 25.13
CA ILE A 12 9.80 -6.99 24.45
C ILE A 12 9.04 -5.66 24.49
N LEU A 13 9.02 -4.97 25.62
CA LEU A 13 8.37 -3.66 25.75
C LEU A 13 8.97 -2.61 24.82
N VAL A 14 10.31 -2.57 24.72
CA VAL A 14 11.03 -1.67 23.81
C VAL A 14 10.72 -2.02 22.35
N LEU A 15 10.64 -3.30 21.99
CA LEU A 15 10.23 -3.75 20.66
C LEU A 15 8.79 -3.35 20.32
N ILE A 16 7.85 -3.48 21.25
CA ILE A 16 6.46 -3.06 21.03
C ILE A 16 6.39 -1.54 20.85
N LEU A 17 7.09 -0.77 21.69
CA LEU A 17 7.16 0.68 21.57
C LEU A 17 7.77 1.13 20.24
N SER A 18 8.85 0.49 19.78
CA SER A 18 9.47 0.81 18.49
C SER A 18 8.53 0.49 17.33
N LEU A 19 7.79 -0.63 17.36
CA LEU A 19 6.77 -0.96 16.37
C LEU A 19 5.64 0.09 16.34
N ILE A 20 5.17 0.56 17.49
CA ILE A 20 4.16 1.62 17.57
C ILE A 20 4.69 2.93 16.97
N ILE A 21 5.93 3.33 17.31
CA ILE A 21 6.56 4.53 16.74
C ILE A 21 6.66 4.40 15.21
N ILE A 22 7.06 3.23 14.72
CA ILE A 22 7.15 2.97 13.28
C ILE A 22 5.78 3.08 12.61
N ALA A 23 4.74 2.52 13.23
CA ALA A 23 3.38 2.53 12.71
C ALA A 23 2.76 3.94 12.67
N VAL A 24 3.03 4.77 13.70
CA VAL A 24 2.43 6.11 13.84
C VAL A 24 3.22 7.18 13.09
N PHE A 25 4.54 7.24 13.30
CA PHE A 25 5.36 8.34 12.80
C PHE A 25 6.02 8.05 11.45
N ASN A 26 5.94 6.81 10.94
CA ASN A 26 6.59 6.38 9.70
C ASN A 26 8.06 6.85 9.56
N PRO A 27 8.91 6.67 10.60
CA PRO A 27 10.31 7.05 10.54
C PRO A 27 10.97 6.35 9.35
N PHE A 28 11.72 7.11 8.55
CA PHE A 28 12.41 6.63 7.34
C PHE A 28 11.51 6.01 6.26
N ASN A 29 10.21 6.37 6.22
CA ASN A 29 9.25 5.79 5.27
C ASN A 29 9.16 4.26 5.34
N LEU A 30 9.50 3.66 6.49
CA LEU A 30 9.51 2.20 6.69
C LEU A 30 8.12 1.57 6.49
N ARG A 31 7.05 2.25 6.93
CA ARG A 31 5.66 1.81 6.69
C ARG A 31 5.38 1.76 5.19
N THR A 32 5.78 2.80 4.47
CA THR A 32 5.61 2.91 3.02
C THR A 32 6.34 1.79 2.28
N LYS A 33 7.61 1.54 2.63
CA LYS A 33 8.42 0.46 2.03
C LYS A 33 7.84 -0.93 2.29
N MET A 34 7.33 -1.17 3.51
CA MET A 34 6.67 -2.44 3.83
C MET A 34 5.39 -2.63 3.01
N ILE A 35 4.55 -1.59 2.90
CA ILE A 35 3.32 -1.64 2.09
C ILE A 35 3.66 -1.85 0.61
N ALA A 36 4.62 -1.08 0.06
CA ALA A 36 5.12 -1.21 -1.30
C ALA A 36 5.61 -2.63 -1.61
N SER A 37 6.38 -3.24 -0.71
CA SER A 37 6.86 -4.61 -0.86
C SER A 37 5.70 -5.62 -0.88
N MET A 38 4.69 -5.45 -0.02
CA MET A 38 3.52 -6.33 -0.01
C MET A 38 2.68 -6.21 -1.28
N ILE A 39 2.45 -4.98 -1.77
CA ILE A 39 1.66 -4.74 -2.98
C ILE A 39 2.38 -5.32 -4.20
N ASN A 40 3.66 -5.00 -4.41
CA ASN A 40 4.41 -5.51 -5.55
C ASN A 40 4.56 -7.04 -5.51
N SER A 41 4.74 -7.62 -4.32
CA SER A 41 4.73 -9.08 -4.17
C SER A 41 3.39 -9.70 -4.56
N TYR A 42 2.27 -9.04 -4.26
CA TYR A 42 0.94 -9.53 -4.63
C TYR A 42 0.66 -9.37 -6.12
N LEU A 43 0.99 -8.21 -6.70
CA LEU A 43 0.78 -7.93 -8.12
C LEU A 43 1.63 -8.84 -9.00
N SER A 44 2.90 -9.06 -8.64
CA SER A 44 3.79 -10.01 -9.35
C SER A 44 3.27 -11.45 -9.31
N SER A 45 2.54 -11.85 -8.26
CA SER A 45 1.92 -13.19 -8.20
C SER A 45 0.57 -13.29 -8.90
N THR A 46 -0.11 -12.16 -9.16
CA THR A 46 -1.51 -12.15 -9.64
C THR A 46 -1.62 -11.75 -11.11
N ILE A 47 -0.74 -10.85 -11.57
CA ILE A 47 -0.71 -10.34 -12.93
C ILE A 47 0.48 -10.98 -13.64
N GLU A 48 0.19 -11.79 -14.66
CA GLU A 48 1.23 -12.43 -15.47
C GLU A 48 2.09 -11.38 -16.19
N GLY A 49 3.41 -11.48 -16.02
CA GLY A 49 4.35 -10.52 -16.61
C GLY A 49 4.43 -9.18 -15.90
N TYR A 50 3.87 -9.05 -14.69
CA TYR A 50 3.99 -7.81 -13.92
C TYR A 50 5.42 -7.56 -13.46
N GLU A 51 5.93 -6.38 -13.79
CA GLU A 51 7.21 -5.87 -13.32
C GLU A 51 6.98 -4.59 -12.52
N PRO A 52 7.43 -4.52 -11.25
CA PRO A 52 7.40 -3.29 -10.47
C PRO A 52 8.11 -2.16 -11.22
N LEU A 53 7.65 -0.91 -11.03
CA LEU A 53 8.43 0.24 -11.47
C LEU A 53 9.82 0.14 -10.84
N ASP A 54 10.86 0.30 -11.65
CA ASP A 54 12.23 0.32 -11.18
C ASP A 54 12.44 1.57 -10.32
N THR A 55 12.20 1.41 -9.02
CA THR A 55 12.41 2.45 -8.02
C THR A 55 13.87 2.50 -7.54
N SER A 56 14.85 2.14 -8.39
CA SER A 56 16.26 2.41 -8.13
C SER A 56 16.57 3.91 -8.20
N ILE A 57 15.86 4.72 -7.42
CA ILE A 57 16.12 6.16 -7.25
C ILE A 57 16.07 6.49 -5.76
N ASP A 58 17.27 6.79 -5.25
CA ASP A 58 17.67 7.85 -4.33
C ASP A 58 16.68 8.37 -3.26
N SER A 59 17.21 8.69 -2.08
CA SER A 59 16.49 9.17 -0.89
C SER A 59 15.82 10.56 -1.03
N SER A 60 15.57 11.03 -2.25
CA SER A 60 15.08 12.37 -2.54
C SER A 60 13.61 12.46 -2.94
N GLY A 61 12.90 11.34 -3.16
CA GLY A 61 11.42 11.34 -3.21
C GLY A 61 10.80 12.24 -4.28
N ILE A 62 11.50 12.49 -5.40
CA ILE A 62 10.96 13.21 -6.55
C ILE A 62 11.09 12.34 -7.79
N TYR A 63 9.96 11.84 -8.27
CA TYR A 63 9.82 11.37 -9.65
C TYR A 63 9.94 12.59 -10.56
N LYS A 64 11.05 12.66 -11.32
CA LYS A 64 11.16 13.58 -12.45
C LYS A 64 10.63 12.86 -13.69
N ASP A 65 9.34 13.00 -13.97
CA ASP A 65 8.89 12.92 -15.35
C ASP A 65 9.04 14.31 -15.99
N ASN A 66 9.79 14.36 -17.10
CA ASN A 66 10.00 15.57 -17.89
C ASN A 66 8.88 15.67 -18.95
N ALA A 67 7.65 15.96 -18.54
CA ALA A 67 6.63 16.57 -19.39
C ALA A 67 5.39 16.88 -18.54
N GLY A 68 4.97 18.14 -18.51
CA GLY A 68 3.73 18.59 -17.86
C GLY A 68 2.46 18.14 -18.61
N VAL A 69 2.37 16.87 -18.98
CA VAL A 69 1.17 16.23 -19.52
C VAL A 69 0.89 15.04 -18.63
N THR A 70 -0.13 15.17 -17.78
CA THR A 70 -0.69 14.07 -17.00
C THR A 70 -1.39 13.11 -17.96
N VAL A 71 -0.62 12.18 -18.53
CA VAL A 71 -1.19 11.07 -19.28
C VAL A 71 -1.81 10.12 -18.26
N ASP A 72 -3.14 9.99 -18.31
CA ASP A 72 -3.88 8.95 -17.58
C ASP A 72 -3.32 7.58 -17.97
N LYS A 73 -2.68 6.90 -17.01
CA LYS A 73 -2.06 5.58 -17.21
C LYS A 73 -3.04 4.47 -16.85
N ASN A 74 -4.04 4.76 -16.02
CA ASN A 74 -5.09 3.83 -15.67
C ASN A 74 -6.47 4.51 -15.49
N PRO A 75 -7.47 4.17 -16.33
CA PRO A 75 -8.77 4.85 -16.32
C PRO A 75 -9.62 4.60 -15.07
N MET A 76 -9.21 3.65 -14.21
CA MET A 76 -9.88 3.38 -12.93
C MET A 76 -9.30 4.16 -11.76
N LEU A 77 -8.19 4.89 -11.98
CA LEU A 77 -7.51 5.65 -10.97
C LEU A 77 -7.59 7.15 -11.30
N ASN A 78 -7.69 7.97 -10.27
CA ASN A 78 -7.45 9.40 -10.41
C ASN A 78 -5.95 9.71 -10.28
N GLU A 79 -5.54 10.91 -10.68
CA GLU A 79 -4.13 11.35 -10.68
C GLU A 79 -3.46 11.20 -9.30
N GLU A 80 -4.20 11.42 -8.21
CA GLU A 80 -3.68 11.28 -6.85
C GLU A 80 -3.42 9.81 -6.51
N GLN A 81 -4.33 8.91 -6.87
CA GLN A 81 -4.19 7.46 -6.68
C GLN A 81 -3.01 6.91 -7.49
N GLU A 82 -2.84 7.36 -8.73
CA GLU A 82 -1.72 6.97 -9.57
C GLU A 82 -0.40 7.35 -8.91
N LYS A 83 -0.23 8.61 -8.51
CA LYS A 83 0.98 9.09 -7.82
C LYS A 83 1.28 8.33 -6.54
N VAL A 84 0.26 7.99 -5.77
CA VAL A 84 0.44 7.21 -4.52
C VAL A 84 0.97 5.81 -4.84
N LEU A 85 0.39 5.13 -5.83
CA LEU A 85 0.82 3.79 -6.23
C LEU A 85 2.22 3.78 -6.86
N GLU A 86 2.52 4.77 -7.71
CA GLU A 86 3.86 4.97 -8.26
C GLU A 86 4.88 5.25 -7.14
N SER A 87 4.51 6.02 -6.10
CA SER A 87 5.37 6.22 -4.93
C SER A 87 5.68 4.93 -4.17
N TYR A 88 4.85 3.90 -4.36
CA TYR A 88 5.04 2.56 -3.81
C TYR A 88 5.72 1.61 -4.82
N GLY A 89 6.19 2.13 -5.96
CA GLY A 89 6.85 1.36 -7.01
C GLY A 89 5.91 0.49 -7.83
N VAL A 90 4.61 0.82 -7.84
CA VAL A 90 3.61 0.10 -8.63
C VAL A 90 3.51 0.70 -10.02
N ASP A 91 3.70 -0.11 -11.06
CA ASP A 91 3.40 0.31 -12.43
C ASP A 91 1.88 0.30 -12.66
N VAL A 92 1.28 1.50 -12.61
CA VAL A 92 -0.17 1.69 -12.76
C VAL A 92 -0.69 1.32 -14.15
N SER A 93 0.17 1.34 -15.18
CA SER A 93 -0.20 0.98 -16.55
C SER A 93 -0.42 -0.52 -16.73
N GLN A 94 0.15 -1.34 -15.84
CA GLN A 94 0.01 -2.79 -15.83
C GLN A 94 -1.16 -3.27 -14.96
N LEU A 95 -1.82 -2.36 -14.23
CA LEU A 95 -2.98 -2.70 -13.42
C LEU A 95 -4.21 -2.93 -14.32
N PRO A 96 -5.13 -3.84 -13.91
CA PRO A 96 -6.38 -4.03 -14.63
C PRO A 96 -7.14 -2.71 -14.82
N SER A 97 -7.64 -2.48 -16.04
CA SER A 97 -8.44 -1.30 -16.39
C SER A 97 -9.93 -1.46 -16.08
N SER A 98 -10.31 -2.56 -15.42
CA SER A 98 -11.68 -2.83 -15.01
C SER A 98 -11.72 -3.56 -13.67
N VAL A 99 -12.79 -3.30 -12.91
CA VAL A 99 -13.10 -3.94 -11.63
C VAL A 99 -14.49 -4.55 -11.75
N SER A 100 -14.62 -5.84 -11.43
CA SER A 100 -15.89 -6.55 -11.54
C SER A 100 -16.91 -6.06 -10.52
N SER A 101 -18.20 -6.33 -10.76
CA SER A 101 -19.27 -6.06 -9.78
C SER A 101 -19.01 -6.78 -8.46
N GLU A 102 -18.55 -8.02 -8.53
CA GLU A 102 -18.28 -8.88 -7.37
C GLU A 102 -17.16 -8.30 -6.50
N MET A 103 -16.12 -7.72 -7.11
CA MET A 103 -15.05 -7.05 -6.38
C MET A 103 -15.57 -5.82 -5.62
N LYS A 104 -16.47 -5.05 -6.24
CA LYS A 104 -17.10 -3.86 -5.61
C LYS A 104 -18.00 -4.27 -4.44
N ASP A 105 -18.83 -5.29 -4.64
CA ASP A 105 -19.73 -5.80 -3.60
C ASP A 105 -18.93 -6.40 -2.43
N CYS A 106 -17.86 -7.14 -2.72
CA CYS A 106 -16.97 -7.66 -1.69
C CYS A 106 -16.30 -6.53 -0.91
N LEU A 107 -15.82 -5.46 -1.56
CA LEU A 107 -15.25 -4.32 -0.86
C LEU A 107 -16.28 -3.68 0.08
N VAL A 108 -17.50 -3.44 -0.41
CA VAL A 108 -18.61 -2.91 0.40
C VAL A 108 -18.93 -3.82 1.60
N GLU A 109 -18.92 -5.15 1.42
CA GLU A 109 -19.13 -6.11 2.50
C GLU A 109 -18.02 -6.02 3.57
N LYS A 110 -16.75 -5.88 3.15
CA LYS A 110 -15.60 -5.92 4.05
C LYS A 110 -15.33 -4.61 4.79
N VAL A 111 -15.57 -3.46 4.16
CA VAL A 111 -15.27 -2.14 4.74
C VAL A 111 -16.51 -1.29 5.04
N GLY A 112 -17.67 -1.67 4.50
CA GLY A 112 -18.92 -0.91 4.62
C GLY A 112 -19.10 0.10 3.48
N THR A 113 -20.36 0.39 3.13
CA THR A 113 -20.72 1.23 1.96
C THR A 113 -20.05 2.61 1.97
N SER A 114 -20.15 3.35 3.09
CA SER A 114 -19.57 4.70 3.20
C SER A 114 -18.06 4.67 2.96
N ARG A 115 -17.38 3.71 3.59
CA ARG A 115 -15.93 3.62 3.54
C ARG A 115 -15.43 3.10 2.19
N ALA A 116 -16.16 2.17 1.58
CA ALA A 116 -15.88 1.72 0.22
C ALA A 116 -15.95 2.89 -0.77
N GLN A 117 -16.97 3.76 -0.64
CA GLN A 117 -17.10 4.93 -1.50
C GLN A 117 -15.97 5.94 -1.31
N GLU A 118 -15.55 6.20 -0.06
CA GLU A 118 -14.37 7.02 0.21
C GLU A 118 -13.10 6.47 -0.44
N ILE A 119 -12.86 5.16 -0.32
CA ILE A 119 -11.68 4.50 -0.90
C ILE A 119 -11.68 4.57 -2.41
N VAL A 120 -12.83 4.30 -3.05
CA VAL A 120 -13.00 4.43 -4.50
C VAL A 120 -12.73 5.87 -4.96
N ASN A 121 -13.11 6.85 -4.15
CA ASN A 121 -12.86 8.27 -4.43
C ASN A 121 -11.42 8.74 -4.11
N GLY A 122 -10.51 7.84 -3.71
CA GLY A 122 -9.10 8.18 -3.47
C GLY A 122 -8.69 8.24 -2.00
N ALA A 123 -9.58 7.99 -1.05
CA ALA A 123 -9.18 7.94 0.36
C ALA A 123 -8.19 6.78 0.58
N THR A 124 -7.06 7.08 1.21
CA THR A 124 -6.05 6.07 1.52
C THR A 124 -6.63 5.00 2.46
N PRO A 125 -6.60 3.71 2.08
CA PRO A 125 -7.01 2.63 2.96
C PRO A 125 -6.04 2.46 4.13
N SER A 126 -6.58 2.09 5.29
CA SER A 126 -5.81 1.62 6.43
C SER A 126 -5.27 0.21 6.17
N ALA A 127 -4.24 -0.19 6.91
CA ALA A 127 -3.67 -1.54 6.79
C ALA A 127 -4.72 -2.65 7.04
N MET A 128 -5.66 -2.41 7.96
CA MET A 128 -6.75 -3.36 8.25
C MET A 128 -7.73 -3.47 7.08
N GLU A 129 -8.03 -2.35 6.41
CA GLU A 129 -8.90 -2.35 5.22
C GLU A 129 -8.24 -3.09 4.06
N ILE A 130 -6.95 -2.86 3.81
CA ILE A 130 -6.18 -3.60 2.80
C ILE A 130 -6.21 -5.11 3.10
N PHE A 131 -5.98 -5.49 4.35
CA PHE A 131 -5.99 -6.89 4.75
C PHE A 131 -7.35 -7.56 4.54
N LYS A 132 -8.44 -6.87 4.90
CA LYS A 132 -9.81 -7.36 4.68
C LYS A 132 -10.17 -7.43 3.19
N ALA A 133 -9.79 -6.41 2.42
CA ALA A 133 -10.11 -6.31 1.00
C ALA A 133 -9.26 -7.24 0.13
N LYS A 134 -8.14 -7.77 0.63
CA LYS A 134 -7.29 -8.73 -0.09
C LYS A 134 -8.10 -9.93 -0.62
N SER A 135 -9.09 -10.42 0.13
CA SER A 135 -9.92 -11.55 -0.33
C SER A 135 -10.84 -11.21 -1.51
N CYS A 136 -11.04 -9.91 -1.80
CA CYS A 136 -11.87 -9.42 -2.89
C CYS A 136 -11.13 -9.36 -4.23
N LEU A 137 -9.84 -9.68 -4.25
CA LEU A 137 -9.00 -9.64 -5.45
C LEU A 137 -8.78 -11.04 -6.07
N ASN A 138 -9.60 -12.03 -5.67
CA ASN A 138 -9.61 -13.39 -6.17
C ASN A 138 -10.79 -13.62 -7.11
#